data_AF-A0A4Z2GFQ3-F1
#
_entry.id   AF-A0A4Z2GFQ3-F1
#
_cell.length_a   1.000
_cell.length_b   1.000
_cell.length_c   1.000
_cell.angle_alpha   90.00
_cell.angle_beta   90.00
_cell.angle_gamma   90.00
#
_symmetry.space_group_name_H-M   'P 1'
#
loop_
_entity.id
_entity.type
_entity.pdbx_description
1 polymer ?
#
loop_
_entity_poly.entity_id
_entity_poly.type
_entity_poly.pdbx_seq_one_letter_code
_entity_poly.pdbx_strand_id
1 'polypeptide(L)'
;MEEEVNKSLQRHEKDHILGPFIGLSPEYMEMIIQFGMVTLFVASFPLAPLFALLNNIIEIRLDAKKFVMELRRPIAAKAKDIGIWYNLLRGLSKVAVIVNAFVISFTSDFIPRLVYQYMYSLDGTMHGFVNHTLSYFNVTDFQKGTDPLQPMHLGYTVDVCRYKDYREPPSSGTPYELSKEFWAVLAARLAFVVVFQVWSSTRILTSKHTRGTLRHAFAHALLTFAIHISCGQSKQLMFIR
;
A
#
# COMPACT_ATOMS: atom_id res chain seq x y z
N MET A 1 2.35 -13.49 53.57
CA MET A 1 1.26 -14.47 53.80
C MET A 1 1.17 -15.44 52.62
N GLU A 2 0.96 -14.97 51.38
CA GLU A 2 0.98 -15.84 50.17
C GLU A 2 2.29 -16.60 49.97
N GLU A 3 3.43 -15.98 50.26
CA GLU A 3 4.75 -16.60 50.07
C GLU A 3 5.03 -17.75 51.06
N GLU A 4 4.44 -17.69 52.26
CA GLU A 4 4.56 -18.77 53.25
C GLU A 4 3.64 -19.95 52.94
N VAL A 5 2.41 -19.68 52.47
CA VAL A 5 1.49 -20.71 51.96
C VAL A 5 2.08 -21.39 50.71
N ASN A 6 2.69 -20.61 49.82
CA ASN A 6 3.37 -21.16 48.65
C ASN A 6 4.61 -21.99 49.03
N LYS A 7 5.21 -21.80 50.22
CA LYS A 7 6.30 -22.66 50.70
C LYS A 7 5.82 -23.99 51.27
N SER A 8 4.62 -24.05 51.86
CA SER A 8 4.06 -25.25 52.49
C SER A 8 3.36 -26.21 51.53
N LEU A 9 2.89 -25.71 50.37
CA LEU A 9 2.20 -26.52 49.36
C LEU A 9 3.13 -27.56 48.69
N GLN A 10 2.57 -28.73 48.37
CA GLN A 10 3.27 -29.71 47.54
C GLN A 10 3.40 -29.21 46.10
N ARG A 11 4.43 -29.68 45.40
CA ARG A 11 4.76 -29.19 44.05
C ARG A 11 3.62 -29.34 43.04
N HIS A 12 2.86 -30.43 43.12
CA HIS A 12 1.72 -30.67 42.23
C HIS A 12 0.55 -29.71 42.49
N GLU A 13 0.38 -29.24 43.73
CA GLU A 13 -0.66 -28.27 44.10
C GLU A 13 -0.30 -26.89 43.57
N LYS A 14 0.98 -26.49 43.65
CA LYS A 14 1.48 -25.24 43.03
C LYS A 14 1.25 -25.24 41.53
N ASP A 15 1.57 -26.33 40.86
CA ASP A 15 1.36 -26.46 39.41
C ASP A 15 -0.14 -26.46 39.06
N HIS A 16 -1.02 -26.96 39.93
CA HIS A 16 -2.46 -26.92 39.69
C HIS A 16 -3.08 -25.51 39.77
N ILE A 17 -2.45 -24.58 40.48
CA ILE A 17 -2.95 -23.19 40.61
C ILE A 17 -2.66 -22.35 39.36
N LEU A 18 -1.63 -22.71 38.58
CA LEU A 18 -1.26 -22.01 37.34
C LEU A 18 -2.34 -22.13 36.26
N GLY A 19 -2.32 -21.20 35.30
CA GLY A 19 -3.26 -21.17 34.18
C GLY A 19 -3.07 -22.36 33.22
N PRO A 20 -4.15 -22.92 32.65
CA PRO A 20 -4.04 -23.97 31.64
C PRO A 20 -3.45 -23.40 30.34
N PHE A 21 -2.62 -24.19 29.66
CA PHE A 21 -2.09 -23.84 28.34
C PHE A 21 -3.18 -24.00 27.27
N ILE A 22 -3.61 -22.88 26.67
CA ILE A 22 -4.68 -22.81 25.66
C ILE A 22 -4.20 -23.00 24.21
N GLY A 23 -2.92 -23.28 24.01
CA GLY A 23 -2.29 -23.41 22.70
C GLY A 23 -1.48 -22.16 22.31
N LEU A 24 -0.83 -22.22 21.14
CA LEU A 24 0.05 -21.18 20.59
C LEU A 24 -0.65 -20.28 19.55
N SER A 25 -1.93 -20.53 19.25
CA SER A 25 -2.62 -19.86 18.15
C SER A 25 -2.77 -18.34 18.38
N PRO A 26 -3.16 -17.86 19.58
CA PRO A 26 -3.21 -16.42 19.86
C PRO A 26 -1.86 -15.72 19.69
N GLU A 27 -0.78 -16.34 20.17
CA GLU A 27 0.59 -15.82 20.05
C GLU A 27 1.02 -15.73 18.57
N TYR A 28 0.65 -16.72 17.74
CA TYR A 28 0.88 -16.64 16.30
C TYR A 28 0.04 -15.56 15.61
N MET A 29 -1.22 -15.35 16.02
CA MET A 29 -2.06 -14.29 15.44
C MET A 29 -1.45 -12.92 15.67
N GLU A 30 -0.97 -12.64 16.87
CA GLU A 30 -0.32 -11.38 17.23
C GLU A 30 0.90 -11.10 16.35
N MET A 31 1.80 -12.08 16.21
CA MET A 31 2.96 -11.96 15.32
C MET A 31 2.57 -11.72 13.86
N ILE A 32 1.53 -12.40 13.36
CA ILE A 32 1.06 -12.21 11.99
C ILE A 32 0.46 -10.82 11.77
N ILE A 33 -0.33 -10.32 12.72
CA ILE A 33 -0.91 -8.98 12.64
C ILE A 33 0.21 -7.94 12.61
N GLN A 34 1.21 -8.07 13.49
CA GLN A 34 2.37 -7.18 13.50
C GLN A 34 3.14 -7.22 12.18
N PHE A 35 3.38 -8.42 11.63
CA PHE A 35 4.01 -8.58 10.31
C PHE A 35 3.18 -7.91 9.20
N GLY A 36 1.85 -8.07 9.23
CA GLY A 36 0.94 -7.42 8.28
C GLY A 36 1.04 -5.90 8.34
N MET A 37 1.00 -5.32 9.53
CA MET A 37 1.12 -3.87 9.72
C MET A 37 2.46 -3.32 9.20
N VAL A 38 3.56 -4.02 9.46
CA VAL A 38 4.89 -3.60 8.98
C VAL A 38 4.97 -3.70 7.46
N THR A 39 4.50 -4.80 6.88
CA THR A 39 4.67 -5.06 5.45
C THR A 39 3.70 -4.28 4.56
N LEU A 40 2.46 -4.05 4.99
CA LEU A 40 1.46 -3.33 4.20
C LEU A 40 1.69 -1.81 4.16
N PHE A 41 2.29 -1.23 5.21
CA PHE A 41 2.43 0.22 5.37
C PHE A 41 3.87 0.73 5.27
N VAL A 42 4.82 -0.10 4.86
CA VAL A 42 6.24 0.29 4.76
C VAL A 42 6.47 1.43 3.77
N ALA A 43 5.68 1.52 2.69
CA ALA A 43 5.81 2.59 1.71
C ALA A 43 5.41 3.97 2.27
N SER A 44 4.53 4.01 3.25
CA SER A 44 4.08 5.25 3.90
C SER A 44 4.92 5.61 5.11
N PHE A 45 5.37 4.62 5.89
CA PHE A 45 6.15 4.85 7.11
C PHE A 45 7.41 3.96 7.19
N PRO A 46 8.58 4.49 6.81
CA PRO A 46 9.81 3.70 6.72
C PRO A 46 10.38 3.28 8.09
N LEU A 47 9.96 3.90 9.20
CA LEU A 47 10.40 3.54 10.55
C LEU A 47 9.57 2.41 11.20
N ALA A 48 8.47 1.94 10.58
CA ALA A 48 7.66 0.86 11.12
C ALA A 48 8.45 -0.41 11.49
N PRO A 49 9.44 -0.87 10.69
CA PRO A 49 10.24 -2.05 11.03
C PRO A 49 11.07 -1.88 12.30
N LEU A 50 11.50 -0.66 12.63
CA LEU A 50 12.26 -0.39 13.84
C LEU A 50 11.40 -0.59 15.09
N PHE A 51 10.17 -0.07 15.08
CA PHE A 51 9.24 -0.28 16.19
C PHE A 51 8.84 -1.74 16.34
N ALA A 52 8.64 -2.45 15.23
CA ALA A 52 8.38 -3.88 15.27
C ALA A 52 9.56 -4.67 15.84
N LEU A 53 10.81 -4.29 15.54
CA LEU A 53 12.00 -4.92 16.13
C LEU A 53 12.05 -4.74 17.64
N LEU A 54 11.80 -3.51 18.13
CA LEU A 54 11.75 -3.22 19.57
C LEU A 54 10.64 -4.00 20.26
N ASN A 55 9.45 -4.06 19.65
CA ASN A 55 8.34 -4.84 20.19
C ASN A 55 8.71 -6.33 20.26
N ASN A 56 9.29 -6.90 19.19
CA ASN A 56 9.71 -8.30 19.18
C ASN A 56 10.75 -8.64 20.26
N ILE A 57 11.67 -7.73 20.58
CA ILE A 57 12.67 -7.95 21.65
C ILE A 57 12.01 -8.05 23.02
N ILE A 58 11.03 -7.18 23.29
CA ILE A 58 10.28 -7.18 24.55
C ILE A 58 9.38 -8.42 24.61
N GLU A 59 8.69 -8.72 23.52
CA GLU A 59 7.73 -9.82 23.40
C GLU A 59 8.37 -11.17 23.71
N ILE A 60 9.54 -11.47 23.14
CA ILE A 60 10.27 -12.72 23.41
C ILE A 60 10.54 -12.90 24.92
N ARG A 61 10.78 -11.82 25.66
CA ARG A 61 11.03 -11.87 27.10
C ARG A 61 9.74 -12.02 27.90
N LEU A 62 8.67 -11.32 27.51
CA LEU A 62 7.37 -11.42 28.15
C LEU A 62 6.75 -12.81 27.94
N ASP A 63 6.81 -13.36 26.74
CA ASP A 63 6.38 -14.71 26.43
C ASP A 63 7.14 -15.76 27.25
N ALA A 64 8.47 -15.65 27.32
CA ALA A 64 9.27 -16.56 28.14
C ALA A 64 8.88 -16.49 29.62
N LYS A 65 8.62 -15.29 30.15
CA LYS A 65 8.18 -15.08 31.53
C LYS A 65 6.80 -15.70 31.77
N LYS A 66 5.84 -15.49 30.85
CA LYS A 66 4.49 -16.08 30.86
C LYS A 66 4.56 -17.61 30.89
N PHE A 67 5.37 -18.22 30.03
CA PHE A 67 5.55 -19.68 29.99
C PHE A 67 6.20 -20.28 31.24
N VAL A 68 7.09 -19.54 31.91
CA VAL A 68 7.81 -20.03 33.09
C VAL A 68 7.03 -19.80 34.38
N MET A 69 6.31 -18.68 34.50
CA MET A 69 5.72 -18.26 35.78
C MET A 69 4.19 -18.35 35.85
N GLU A 70 3.47 -18.30 34.72
CA GLU A 70 2.01 -18.13 34.72
C GLU A 70 1.26 -19.36 34.19
N LEU A 71 1.94 -20.19 33.38
CA LEU A 71 1.33 -21.33 32.70
C LEU A 71 1.80 -22.67 33.26
N ARG A 72 0.90 -23.65 33.27
CA ARG A 72 1.26 -25.06 33.48
C ARG A 72 2.12 -25.57 32.35
N ARG A 73 3.06 -26.46 32.68
CA ARG A 73 3.96 -27.08 31.70
C ARG A 73 3.17 -27.78 30.58
N PRO A 74 3.29 -27.34 29.32
CA PRO A 74 2.59 -27.99 28.21
C PRO A 74 3.23 -29.35 27.90
N ILE A 75 2.43 -30.25 27.32
CA ILE A 75 2.91 -31.53 26.83
C ILE A 75 3.73 -31.29 25.56
N ALA A 76 4.96 -31.82 25.53
CA ALA A 76 5.84 -31.66 24.39
C ALA A 76 5.28 -32.37 23.15
N ALA A 77 4.84 -31.60 22.16
CA ALA A 77 4.45 -32.09 20.84
C ALA A 77 5.57 -31.83 19.83
N LYS A 78 5.87 -32.82 18.98
CA LYS A 78 6.82 -32.64 17.87
C LYS A 78 6.07 -32.11 16.64
N ALA A 79 6.52 -30.98 16.10
CA ALA A 79 6.02 -30.41 14.85
C ALA A 79 7.17 -30.27 13.85
N LYS A 80 6.90 -30.56 12.58
CA LYS A 80 7.89 -30.45 11.49
C LYS A 80 8.00 -29.01 10.98
N ASP A 81 6.88 -28.29 10.95
CA ASP A 81 6.73 -26.96 10.36
C ASP A 81 5.78 -26.11 11.21
N ILE A 82 5.78 -24.79 10.99
CA ILE A 82 4.83 -23.85 11.61
C ILE A 82 3.37 -24.05 11.14
N GLY A 83 3.13 -24.93 10.17
CA GLY A 83 1.80 -25.29 9.69
C GLY A 83 1.14 -24.20 8.82
N ILE A 84 -0.15 -23.95 9.07
CA ILE A 84 -0.98 -23.01 8.27
C ILE A 84 -0.44 -21.58 8.26
N TRP A 85 0.25 -21.18 9.34
CA TRP A 85 0.83 -19.85 9.50
C TRP A 85 1.85 -19.51 8.40
N TYR A 86 2.56 -20.51 7.86
CA TYR A 86 3.45 -20.31 6.72
C TYR A 86 2.70 -19.85 5.47
N ASN A 87 1.57 -20.49 5.18
CA ASN A 87 0.74 -20.15 4.03
C ASN A 87 0.13 -18.75 4.17
N LEU A 88 -0.26 -18.38 5.40
CA LEU A 88 -0.75 -17.04 5.72
C LEU A 88 0.34 -15.98 5.52
N LEU A 89 1.54 -16.17 6.08
CA LEU A 89 2.68 -15.25 5.88
C LEU A 89 3.06 -15.13 4.40
N ARG A 90 3.02 -16.23 3.64
CA ARG A 90 3.27 -16.24 2.20
C ARG A 90 2.19 -15.47 1.43
N GLY A 91 0.92 -15.63 1.80
CA GLY A 91 -0.21 -14.89 1.23
C GLY A 91 -0.09 -13.40 1.51
N LEU A 92 0.10 -13.02 2.77
CA LEU A 92 0.30 -11.64 3.22
C LEU A 92 1.47 -10.98 2.51
N SER A 93 2.59 -11.67 2.36
CA SER A 93 3.76 -11.13 1.64
C SER A 93 3.45 -10.78 0.19
N LYS A 94 2.65 -11.60 -0.51
CA LYS A 94 2.23 -11.31 -1.90
C LYS A 94 1.26 -10.14 -1.97
N VAL A 95 0.29 -10.09 -1.05
CA VAL A 95 -0.68 -8.98 -0.97
C VAL A 95 0.03 -7.67 -0.63
N ALA A 96 1.00 -7.70 0.28
CA ALA A 96 1.76 -6.52 0.68
C ALA A 96 2.50 -5.88 -0.50
N VAL A 97 3.08 -6.66 -1.40
CA VAL A 97 3.71 -6.13 -2.63
C VAL A 97 2.69 -5.37 -3.48
N ILE A 98 1.51 -5.94 -3.71
CA ILE A 98 0.44 -5.32 -4.50
C ILE A 98 -0.01 -4.01 -3.85
N VAL A 99 -0.32 -4.04 -2.55
CA VAL A 99 -0.79 -2.87 -1.80
C VAL A 99 0.23 -1.74 -1.82
N ASN A 100 1.51 -2.02 -1.54
CA ASN A 100 2.55 -0.98 -1.59
C ASN A 100 2.71 -0.39 -3.00
N ALA A 101 2.55 -1.19 -4.07
CA ALA A 101 2.59 -0.68 -5.44
C ALA A 101 1.45 0.31 -5.72
N PHE A 102 0.24 -0.01 -5.23
CA PHE A 102 -0.91 0.88 -5.32
C PHE A 102 -0.72 2.17 -4.51
N VAL A 103 -0.21 2.05 -3.28
CA VAL A 103 0.13 3.22 -2.44
C VAL A 103 1.10 4.12 -3.19
N ILE A 104 2.24 3.59 -3.67
CA ILE A 104 3.23 4.40 -4.37
C ILE A 104 2.68 5.02 -5.65
N SER A 105 1.88 4.31 -6.44
CA SER A 105 1.37 4.84 -7.71
C SER A 105 0.23 5.85 -7.57
N PHE A 106 -0.70 5.63 -6.64
CA PHE A 106 -1.90 6.44 -6.52
C PHE A 106 -1.80 7.54 -5.47
N THR A 107 -1.12 7.30 -4.34
CA THR A 107 -1.03 8.31 -3.27
C THR A 107 0.18 9.23 -3.44
N SER A 108 1.25 8.77 -4.08
CA SER A 108 2.43 9.60 -4.33
C SER A 108 2.30 10.43 -5.61
N ASP A 109 2.87 11.63 -5.58
CA ASP A 109 3.09 12.44 -6.78
C ASP A 109 4.28 11.95 -7.62
N PHE A 110 4.89 10.80 -7.27
CA PHE A 110 6.02 10.23 -8.00
C PHE A 110 5.71 10.00 -9.50
N ILE A 111 4.61 9.31 -9.81
CA ILE A 111 4.26 8.98 -11.21
C ILE A 111 3.92 10.24 -12.03
N PRO A 112 3.05 11.16 -11.57
CA PRO A 112 2.78 12.39 -12.29
C PRO A 112 4.03 13.25 -12.56
N ARG A 113 4.95 13.35 -11.57
CA ARG A 113 6.21 14.09 -11.73
C ARG A 113 7.11 13.45 -12.79
N LEU A 114 7.20 12.12 -12.77
CA LEU A 114 7.97 11.38 -13.76
C LEU A 114 7.39 11.57 -15.17
N VAL A 115 6.06 11.43 -15.34
CA VAL A 115 5.39 11.64 -16.62
C VAL A 115 5.60 13.06 -17.13
N TYR A 116 5.45 14.07 -16.27
CA TYR A 116 5.72 15.46 -16.62
C TYR A 116 7.16 15.66 -17.10
N GLN A 117 8.14 15.18 -16.34
CA GLN A 117 9.55 15.36 -16.65
C GLN A 117 9.95 14.70 -17.98
N TYR A 118 9.41 13.53 -18.29
CA TYR A 118 9.77 12.78 -19.51
C TYR A 118 8.97 13.14 -20.75
N MET A 119 7.69 13.51 -20.61
CA MET A 119 6.80 13.73 -21.76
C MET A 119 6.52 15.20 -22.05
N TYR A 120 6.57 16.08 -21.04
CA TYR A 120 6.10 17.48 -21.17
C TYR A 120 7.21 18.51 -20.92
N SER A 121 8.24 18.17 -20.13
CA SER A 121 9.36 19.09 -19.86
C SER A 121 10.36 19.09 -21.01
N LEU A 122 10.51 20.23 -21.66
CA LEU A 122 11.50 20.45 -22.74
C LEU A 122 12.94 20.39 -22.21
N ASP A 123 13.17 20.92 -21.00
CA ASP A 123 14.50 21.02 -20.38
C ASP A 123 14.78 19.87 -19.40
N GLY A 124 13.84 18.94 -19.20
CA GLY A 124 13.91 17.89 -18.19
C GLY A 124 13.86 18.41 -16.74
N THR A 125 13.53 19.68 -16.54
CA THR A 125 13.40 20.31 -15.23
C THR A 125 11.97 20.21 -14.69
N MET A 126 11.82 20.35 -13.37
CA MET A 126 10.51 20.36 -12.70
C MET A 126 9.82 21.74 -12.71
N HIS A 127 10.38 22.71 -13.45
CA HIS A 127 9.77 24.04 -13.58
C HIS A 127 8.42 23.94 -14.27
N GLY A 128 7.41 24.61 -13.73
CA GLY A 128 6.05 24.60 -14.27
C GLY A 128 5.18 23.40 -13.88
N PHE A 129 5.72 22.40 -13.16
CA PHE A 129 4.95 21.19 -12.77
C PHE A 129 3.63 21.54 -12.08
N VAL A 130 3.66 22.41 -11.07
CA VAL A 130 2.45 22.81 -10.33
C VAL A 130 1.42 23.47 -11.26
N ASN A 131 1.88 24.34 -12.17
CA ASN A 131 0.99 24.99 -13.14
C ASN A 131 0.37 24.01 -14.14
N HIS A 132 1.07 22.94 -14.51
CA HIS A 132 0.55 21.87 -15.35
C HIS A 132 -0.42 20.95 -14.62
N THR A 133 -0.19 20.67 -13.33
CA THR A 133 -1.07 19.77 -12.55
C THR A 133 -2.39 20.39 -12.10
N LEU A 134 -2.57 21.70 -12.31
CA LEU A 134 -3.73 22.46 -11.84
C LEU A 134 -4.67 22.79 -12.99
N SER A 135 -5.90 22.27 -12.92
CA SER A 135 -6.98 22.61 -13.84
C SER A 135 -7.68 23.91 -13.43
N TYR A 136 -8.14 24.68 -14.42
CA TYR A 136 -8.86 25.93 -14.21
C TYR A 136 -10.37 25.68 -14.06
N PHE A 137 -11.01 26.40 -13.14
CA PHE A 137 -12.45 26.37 -12.93
C PHE A 137 -13.00 27.80 -12.87
N ASN A 138 -14.03 28.08 -13.67
CA ASN A 138 -14.69 29.38 -13.65
C ASN A 138 -15.73 29.41 -12.52
N VAL A 139 -15.64 30.43 -11.65
CA VAL A 139 -16.50 30.54 -10.46
C VAL A 139 -17.97 30.76 -10.86
N THR A 140 -18.25 31.24 -12.07
CA THR A 140 -19.64 31.37 -12.57
C THR A 140 -20.35 30.03 -12.76
N ASP A 141 -19.60 28.93 -12.87
CA ASP A 141 -20.14 27.62 -13.27
C ASP A 141 -20.52 26.75 -12.07
N PHE A 142 -20.52 27.32 -10.86
CA PHE A 142 -21.05 26.63 -9.68
C PHE A 142 -22.55 26.34 -9.83
N GLN A 143 -22.96 25.16 -9.36
CA GLN A 143 -24.38 24.84 -9.25
C GLN A 143 -25.02 25.75 -8.20
N LYS A 144 -26.28 26.17 -8.46
CA LYS A 144 -27.02 27.07 -7.56
C LYS A 144 -27.05 26.49 -6.13
N GLY A 145 -26.50 27.22 -5.16
CA GLY A 145 -26.46 26.83 -3.75
C GLY A 145 -25.24 26.00 -3.33
N THR A 146 -24.26 25.80 -4.21
CA THR A 146 -22.95 25.18 -3.90
C THR A 146 -21.80 26.19 -3.88
N ASP A 147 -22.12 27.47 -4.06
CA ASP A 147 -21.18 28.57 -4.00
C ASP A 147 -20.62 28.75 -2.58
N PRO A 148 -19.38 29.25 -2.45
CA PRO A 148 -18.76 29.46 -1.15
C PRO A 148 -19.54 30.52 -0.36
N LEU A 149 -19.87 30.20 0.91
CA LEU A 149 -20.57 31.10 1.84
C LEU A 149 -19.90 32.47 2.02
N GLN A 150 -18.59 32.56 1.77
CA GLN A 150 -17.80 33.79 1.81
C GLN A 150 -16.93 33.90 0.55
N PRO A 151 -17.47 34.40 -0.57
CA PRO A 151 -16.74 34.50 -1.85
C PRO A 151 -15.61 35.55 -1.83
N MET A 152 -15.63 36.48 -0.86
CA MET A 152 -14.63 37.55 -0.71
C MET A 152 -13.75 37.36 0.54
N HIS A 153 -13.47 36.11 0.94
CA HIS A 153 -12.62 35.84 2.12
C HIS A 153 -11.22 36.49 2.02
N LEU A 154 -10.69 36.61 0.79
CA LEU A 154 -9.38 37.22 0.52
C LEU A 154 -9.42 38.75 0.30
N GLY A 155 -10.58 39.39 0.42
CA GLY A 155 -10.74 40.85 0.22
C GLY A 155 -10.85 41.31 -1.25
N TYR A 156 -10.92 40.38 -2.20
CA TYR A 156 -11.17 40.65 -3.63
C TYR A 156 -12.02 39.53 -4.25
N THR A 157 -12.63 39.81 -5.41
CA THR A 157 -13.43 38.83 -6.17
C THR A 157 -12.52 37.90 -6.97
N VAL A 158 -12.78 36.60 -6.88
CA VAL A 158 -12.04 35.57 -7.63
C VAL A 158 -12.90 35.11 -8.80
N ASP A 159 -12.42 35.34 -10.03
CA ASP A 159 -13.13 34.92 -11.24
C ASP A 159 -12.82 33.46 -11.61
N VAL A 160 -11.57 33.04 -11.40
CA VAL A 160 -11.10 31.69 -11.76
C VAL A 160 -10.34 31.08 -10.58
N CYS A 161 -10.73 29.86 -10.19
CA CYS A 161 -10.01 29.07 -9.20
C CYS A 161 -9.29 27.88 -9.86
N ARG A 162 -8.32 27.31 -9.15
CA ARG A 162 -7.51 26.19 -9.63
C ARG A 162 -7.59 25.03 -8.66
N TYR A 163 -7.76 23.82 -9.17
CA TYR A 163 -7.87 22.60 -8.38
C TYR A 163 -6.97 21.50 -8.97
N LYS A 164 -6.60 20.53 -8.12
CA LYS A 164 -5.70 19.44 -8.51
C LYS A 164 -6.47 18.35 -9.25
N ASP A 165 -6.61 18.50 -10.55
CA ASP A 165 -7.15 17.48 -11.46
C ASP A 165 -6.64 17.71 -12.89
N TYR A 166 -6.76 16.70 -13.76
CA TYR A 166 -6.36 16.78 -15.17
C TYR A 166 -7.61 16.91 -16.05
N ARG A 167 -8.16 18.12 -16.11
CA ARG A 167 -9.36 18.45 -16.88
C ARG A 167 -9.11 19.58 -17.87
N GLU A 168 -9.85 19.53 -18.96
CA GLU A 168 -9.79 20.55 -20.00
C GLU A 168 -10.25 21.92 -19.45
N PRO A 169 -9.61 23.02 -19.88
CA PRO A 169 -9.93 24.36 -19.39
C PRO A 169 -11.31 24.82 -19.86
N PRO A 170 -11.91 25.83 -19.18
CA PRO A 170 -13.25 26.33 -19.52
C PRO A 170 -13.35 26.96 -20.92
N SER A 171 -12.22 27.37 -21.52
CA SER A 171 -12.15 27.93 -22.86
C SER A 171 -12.06 26.88 -23.99
N SER A 172 -11.96 25.59 -23.64
CA SER A 172 -11.88 24.49 -24.61
C SER A 172 -13.26 24.11 -25.17
N GLY A 173 -13.29 23.34 -26.27
CA GLY A 173 -14.54 22.87 -26.87
C GLY A 173 -15.33 21.86 -26.02
N THR A 174 -14.68 21.25 -25.01
CA THR A 174 -15.25 20.27 -24.08
C THR A 174 -14.85 20.64 -22.65
N PRO A 175 -15.45 21.71 -22.07
CA PRO A 175 -15.03 22.25 -20.78
C PRO A 175 -15.24 21.24 -19.66
N TYR A 176 -14.28 21.16 -18.74
CA TYR A 176 -14.31 20.30 -17.54
C TYR A 176 -14.30 18.79 -17.78
N GLU A 177 -14.17 18.32 -19.02
CA GLU A 177 -13.98 16.90 -19.32
C GLU A 177 -12.57 16.42 -18.98
N LEU A 178 -12.41 15.10 -18.81
CA LEU A 178 -11.11 14.49 -18.50
C LEU A 178 -10.16 14.65 -19.68
N SER A 179 -9.01 15.27 -19.45
CA SER A 179 -8.01 15.51 -20.49
C SER A 179 -7.28 14.23 -20.88
N LYS A 180 -6.58 14.25 -22.03
CA LYS A 180 -5.67 13.17 -22.45
C LYS A 180 -4.55 12.93 -21.44
N GLU A 181 -4.13 13.98 -20.75
CA GLU A 181 -3.11 13.92 -19.69
C GLU A 181 -3.54 13.00 -18.54
N PHE A 182 -4.81 13.07 -18.14
CA PHE A 182 -5.39 12.20 -17.11
C PHE A 182 -5.18 10.73 -17.47
N TRP A 183 -5.53 10.35 -18.70
CA TRP A 183 -5.42 8.98 -19.19
C TRP A 183 -3.97 8.54 -19.32
N ALA A 184 -3.06 9.42 -19.73
CA ALA A 184 -1.62 9.13 -19.80
C ALA A 184 -1.05 8.85 -18.40
N VAL A 185 -1.37 9.69 -17.41
CA VAL A 185 -0.94 9.51 -16.03
C VAL A 185 -1.56 8.26 -15.41
N LEU A 186 -2.84 7.98 -15.67
CA LEU A 186 -3.51 6.77 -15.20
C LEU A 186 -2.88 5.50 -15.81
N ALA A 187 -2.61 5.50 -17.11
CA ALA A 187 -1.91 4.40 -17.77
C ALA A 187 -0.52 4.19 -17.19
N ALA A 188 0.24 5.25 -16.93
CA ALA A 188 1.55 5.18 -16.30
C ALA A 188 1.47 4.62 -14.86
N ARG A 189 0.46 5.01 -14.08
CA ARG A 189 0.21 4.46 -12.73
C ARG A 189 -0.03 2.95 -12.77
N LEU A 190 -0.91 2.49 -13.66
CA LEU A 190 -1.21 1.06 -13.81
C LEU A 190 -0.01 0.27 -14.35
N ALA A 191 0.73 0.82 -15.32
CA ALA A 191 1.96 0.21 -15.84
C ALA A 191 3.01 0.06 -14.75
N PHE A 192 3.18 1.07 -13.89
CA PHE A 192 4.07 1.00 -12.73
C PHE A 192 3.70 -0.15 -11.79
N VAL A 193 2.40 -0.34 -11.48
CA VAL A 193 1.95 -1.44 -10.61
C VAL A 193 2.35 -2.80 -11.20
N VAL A 194 2.14 -3.00 -12.50
CA VAL A 194 2.51 -4.26 -13.18
C VAL A 194 4.02 -4.47 -13.16
N VAL A 195 4.81 -3.44 -13.50
CA VAL A 195 6.28 -3.53 -13.52
C VAL A 195 6.82 -3.80 -12.11
N PHE A 196 6.32 -3.08 -11.11
CA PHE A 196 6.70 -3.24 -9.71
C PHE A 196 6.40 -4.66 -9.21
N GLN A 197 5.21 -5.19 -9.53
CA GLN A 197 4.81 -6.55 -9.20
C GLN A 197 5.72 -7.60 -9.87
N VAL A 198 6.02 -7.46 -11.16
CA VAL A 198 6.89 -8.41 -11.87
C VAL A 198 8.32 -8.35 -11.34
N TRP A 199 8.83 -7.15 -11.11
CA TRP A 199 10.19 -6.94 -10.61
C TRP A 199 10.39 -7.53 -9.21
N SER A 200 9.47 -7.23 -8.29
CA SER A 200 9.46 -7.79 -6.94
C SER A 200 9.27 -9.31 -6.95
N SER A 201 8.37 -9.83 -7.77
CA SER A 201 8.17 -11.29 -7.92
C SER A 201 9.42 -11.98 -8.46
N THR A 202 10.14 -11.36 -9.41
CA THR A 202 11.39 -11.89 -9.96
C THR A 202 12.49 -11.90 -8.91
N ARG A 203 12.65 -10.81 -8.13
CA ARG A 203 13.62 -10.76 -7.02
C ARG A 203 13.32 -11.78 -5.93
N ILE A 204 12.04 -12.00 -5.61
CA ILE A 204 11.61 -13.04 -4.65
C ILE A 204 11.89 -14.44 -5.22
N LEU A 205 11.65 -14.69 -6.52
CA LEU A 205 11.93 -15.98 -7.18
C LEU A 205 13.40 -16.20 -7.56
N THR A 206 14.27 -15.19 -7.55
CA THR A 206 15.73 -15.42 -7.77
C THR A 206 16.40 -16.24 -6.67
N SER A 207 15.68 -16.62 -5.61
CA SER A 207 16.10 -17.67 -4.68
C SER A 207 15.96 -19.10 -5.26
N LYS A 208 15.12 -19.36 -6.28
CA LYS A 208 15.05 -20.67 -6.97
C LYS A 208 14.69 -20.55 -8.47
N HIS A 209 15.73 -20.68 -9.31
CA HIS A 209 15.72 -21.43 -10.58
C HIS A 209 14.56 -21.20 -11.58
N THR A 210 14.34 -19.99 -12.12
CA THR A 210 13.58 -19.85 -13.38
C THR A 210 13.86 -18.52 -14.09
N ARG A 211 14.86 -18.51 -14.97
CA ARG A 211 15.25 -17.34 -15.79
C ARG A 211 14.65 -17.36 -17.21
N GLY A 212 13.97 -18.43 -17.61
CA GLY A 212 13.56 -18.66 -19.02
C GLY A 212 12.14 -18.23 -19.40
N THR A 213 11.14 -18.50 -18.56
CA THR A 213 9.71 -18.38 -18.95
C THR A 213 9.16 -16.95 -18.90
N LEU A 214 9.88 -16.02 -18.26
CA LEU A 214 9.34 -14.71 -17.89
C LEU A 214 9.51 -13.62 -18.97
N ARG A 215 10.49 -13.73 -19.86
CA ARG A 215 10.68 -12.77 -20.97
C ARG A 215 9.47 -12.76 -21.92
N HIS A 216 8.86 -13.92 -22.17
CA HIS A 216 7.66 -14.04 -23.01
C HIS A 216 6.41 -13.48 -22.32
N ALA A 217 6.23 -13.73 -21.02
CA ALA A 217 5.10 -13.19 -20.27
C ALA A 217 5.16 -11.65 -20.12
N PHE A 218 6.37 -11.09 -19.93
CA PHE A 218 6.59 -9.64 -19.85
C PHE A 218 6.32 -8.95 -21.19
N ALA A 219 6.83 -9.51 -22.29
CA ALA A 219 6.53 -9.02 -23.63
C ALA A 219 5.03 -9.11 -23.94
N HIS A 220 4.37 -10.22 -23.61
CA HIS A 220 2.95 -10.41 -23.86
C HIS A 220 2.08 -9.48 -23.01
N ALA A 221 2.39 -9.28 -21.73
CA ALA A 221 1.64 -8.37 -20.85
C ALA A 221 1.79 -6.90 -21.28
N LEU A 222 3.00 -6.46 -21.63
CA LEU A 222 3.23 -5.11 -22.16
C LEU A 222 2.55 -4.91 -23.52
N LEU A 223 2.59 -5.90 -24.41
CA LEU A 223 1.90 -5.83 -25.71
C LEU A 223 0.38 -5.76 -25.51
N THR A 224 -0.17 -6.64 -24.67
CA THR A 224 -1.63 -6.70 -24.43
C THR A 224 -2.13 -5.41 -23.80
N PHE A 225 -1.37 -4.83 -22.87
CA PHE A 225 -1.71 -3.56 -22.22
C PHE A 225 -1.58 -2.37 -23.18
N ALA A 226 -0.53 -2.33 -24.02
CA ALA A 226 -0.36 -1.31 -25.05
C ALA A 226 -1.46 -1.38 -26.13
N ILE A 227 -1.88 -2.59 -26.52
CA ILE A 227 -2.99 -2.82 -27.46
C ILE A 227 -4.32 -2.36 -26.85
N HIS A 228 -4.57 -2.63 -25.56
CA HIS A 228 -5.79 -2.19 -24.90
C HIS A 228 -5.86 -0.66 -24.74
N ILE A 229 -4.73 0.00 -24.47
CA ILE A 229 -4.62 1.47 -24.40
C ILE A 229 -4.80 2.11 -25.78
N SER A 230 -4.16 1.58 -26.83
CA SER A 230 -4.36 2.06 -28.21
C SER A 230 -5.80 1.87 -28.71
N CYS A 231 -6.45 0.75 -28.33
CA CYS A 231 -7.84 0.48 -28.67
C CYS A 231 -8.80 1.42 -27.92
N GLY A 232 -8.50 1.78 -26.66
CA GLY A 232 -9.27 2.77 -25.89
C GLY A 232 -9.18 4.20 -26.47
N GLN A 233 -7.98 4.62 -26.88
CA GLN A 233 -7.76 5.92 -27.54
C GLN A 233 -8.43 6.01 -28.92
N SER A 234 -8.44 4.91 -29.71
CA SER A 234 -9.09 4.87 -31.03
C SER A 234 -10.62 4.91 -30.97
N LYS A 235 -11.23 4.33 -29.93
CA LYS A 235 -12.70 4.39 -29.75
C LYS A 235 -13.21 5.79 -29.40
N GLN A 236 -12.40 6.58 -28.69
CA GLN A 236 -12.67 8.01 -28.45
C GLN A 236 -12.51 8.85 -29.74
N LEU A 237 -11.55 8.52 -30.60
CA LEU A 237 -11.37 9.22 -31.89
C LEU A 237 -12.44 8.88 -32.94
N MET A 238 -13.06 7.69 -32.87
CA MET A 238 -14.10 7.25 -33.82
C MET A 238 -15.50 7.78 -33.49
N PHE A 239 -15.71 8.32 -32.29
CA PHE A 239 -16.97 8.98 -31.89
C PHE A 239 -16.99 10.51 -32.16
N ILE A 240 -15.90 11.07 -32.70
CA ILE A 240 -15.77 12.49 -33.09
C ILE A 240 -15.66 12.59 -34.64
N ARG A 241 -16.46 11.82 -35.36
CA ARG A 241 -16.66 12.01 -36.81
C ARG A 241 -18.10 11.78 -37.21
#